data_AF-A0A1A2UTQ2-F1
#
_entry.id   AF-A0A1A2UTQ2-F1
#
_cell.length_a   1.000
_cell.length_b   1.000
_cell.length_c   1.000
_cell.angle_alpha   90.00
_cell.angle_beta   90.00
_cell.angle_gamma   90.00
#
_symmetry.space_group_name_H-M   'P 1'
#
loop_
_entity.id
_entity.type
_entity.pdbx_description
1 polymer ?
#
loop_
_entity_poly.entity_id
_entity_poly.type
_entity_poly.pdbx_seq_one_letter_code
_entity_poly.pdbx_strand_id
1 'polypeptide(L)'
;MVGPTPKSGQEGVYNAGQVLTLVCHTAGEPMKGFYSYQIANGGWDSLWYKTTDGHYVADVDIDTRTLDALGPECAGGGVATAAASNAGEDRAARALAWARDQMASDPNNTVQCETFVEQAYNHAFRYPSAMDAFNDFNRKGQIHASPDNIPEGALVFTSNPGFDHGAGHVMLSEGNGQYLTANYFTPPHIREIRPSPHDGQNIFLGWAYAP
;
A
#
# COMPACT_ATOMS: atom_id res chain seq x y z
N MET A 1 1.01 -8.86 25.79
CA MET A 1 -0.35 -8.49 26.24
C MET A 1 -1.33 -9.08 25.25
N VAL A 2 -2.45 -9.64 25.72
CA VAL A 2 -3.50 -10.19 24.84
C VAL A 2 -4.29 -8.99 24.34
N GLY A 3 -4.30 -8.75 23.03
CA GLY A 3 -5.10 -7.69 22.41
C GLY A 3 -6.60 -7.92 22.62
N PRO A 4 -7.47 -6.96 22.25
CA PRO A 4 -8.91 -7.14 22.31
C PRO A 4 -9.33 -8.39 21.53
N THR A 5 -10.29 -9.12 22.09
CA THR A 5 -10.80 -10.37 21.51
C THR A 5 -12.34 -10.38 21.50
N PRO A 6 -13.00 -11.08 20.58
CA PRO A 6 -14.45 -11.36 20.64
C PRO A 6 -14.90 -12.13 21.89
N LYS A 7 -13.95 -12.67 22.68
CA LYS A 7 -14.24 -13.25 24.00
C LYS A 7 -14.26 -12.20 25.12
N SER A 8 -13.90 -10.96 24.84
CA SER A 8 -14.02 -9.83 25.76
C SER A 8 -15.48 -9.40 25.85
N GLY A 9 -15.90 -8.84 26.99
CA GLY A 9 -17.27 -8.36 27.16
C GLY A 9 -17.59 -7.24 26.17
N GLN A 10 -18.70 -7.35 25.44
CA GLN A 10 -19.22 -6.25 24.64
C GLN A 10 -19.77 -5.16 25.57
N GLU A 11 -19.07 -4.03 25.68
CA GLU A 11 -19.46 -2.92 26.56
C GLU A 11 -20.55 -2.03 25.96
N GLY A 12 -20.70 -2.00 24.63
CA GLY A 12 -21.67 -1.15 23.94
C GLY A 12 -21.78 -1.38 22.45
N VAL A 13 -22.49 -0.47 21.76
CA VAL A 13 -22.67 -0.46 20.30
C VAL A 13 -22.53 0.98 19.80
N TYR A 14 -21.77 1.17 18.72
CA TYR A 14 -21.72 2.42 17.98
C TYR A 14 -22.81 2.43 16.91
N ASN A 15 -23.48 3.58 16.71
CA ASN A 15 -24.53 3.69 15.70
C ASN A 15 -23.94 3.85 14.30
N ALA A 16 -24.61 3.31 13.28
CA ALA A 16 -24.24 3.55 11.89
C ALA A 16 -24.23 5.06 11.57
N GLY A 17 -23.15 5.53 10.93
CA GLY A 17 -22.95 6.95 10.63
C GLY A 17 -22.36 7.78 11.78
N GLN A 18 -22.12 7.19 12.95
CA GLN A 18 -21.40 7.84 14.03
C GLN A 18 -19.92 7.99 13.67
N VAL A 19 -19.38 9.19 13.82
CA VAL A 19 -17.95 9.46 13.63
C VAL A 19 -17.20 9.13 14.93
N LEU A 20 -16.25 8.21 14.85
CA LEU A 20 -15.40 7.81 15.97
C LEU A 20 -14.04 8.51 15.87
N THR A 21 -13.50 8.93 17.01
CA THR A 21 -12.11 9.43 17.08
C THR A 21 -11.20 8.31 17.53
N LEU A 22 -10.28 7.89 16.65
CA LEU A 22 -9.33 6.81 16.90
C LEU A 22 -8.08 7.38 17.58
N VAL A 23 -7.67 6.77 18.69
CA VAL A 23 -6.54 7.21 19.52
C VAL A 23 -5.26 6.47 19.16
N CYS A 24 -5.36 5.16 18.99
CA CYS A 24 -4.24 4.27 18.69
C CYS A 24 -4.75 2.94 18.14
N HIS A 25 -3.88 2.17 17.49
CA HIS A 25 -4.20 0.83 16.97
C HIS A 25 -3.46 -0.28 17.73
N THR A 26 -3.96 -1.51 17.62
CA THR A 26 -3.32 -2.71 18.15
C THR A 26 -3.72 -3.94 17.33
N ALA A 27 -2.85 -4.94 17.27
CA ALA A 27 -3.23 -6.27 16.81
C ALA A 27 -4.06 -6.98 17.89
N GLY A 28 -5.21 -7.53 17.51
CA GLY A 28 -6.10 -8.33 18.34
C GLY A 28 -6.45 -9.66 17.67
N GLU A 29 -7.48 -10.35 18.16
CA GLU A 29 -7.99 -11.53 17.47
C GLU A 29 -8.59 -11.13 16.10
N PRO A 30 -8.29 -11.87 15.02
CA PRO A 30 -8.91 -11.63 13.72
C PRO A 30 -10.44 -11.70 13.79
N MET A 31 -11.10 -10.72 13.19
CA MET A 31 -12.56 -10.58 13.14
C MET A 31 -13.04 -10.46 11.70
N LYS A 32 -14.30 -10.86 11.48
CA LYS A 32 -15.02 -10.61 10.24
C LYS A 32 -16.18 -9.66 10.55
N GLY A 33 -16.21 -8.54 9.87
CA GLY A 33 -17.11 -7.43 10.15
C GLY A 33 -17.80 -6.91 8.89
N PHE A 34 -18.47 -5.78 9.02
CA PHE A 34 -19.26 -5.18 7.95
C PHE A 34 -18.43 -4.87 6.69
N TYR A 35 -17.21 -4.36 6.85
CA TYR A 35 -16.29 -3.98 5.76
C TYR A 35 -15.37 -5.11 5.31
N SER A 36 -15.50 -6.33 5.84
CA SER A 36 -14.70 -7.47 5.39
C SER A 36 -14.81 -7.76 3.89
N TYR A 37 -15.88 -7.32 3.20
CA TYR A 37 -15.99 -7.43 1.74
C TYR A 37 -14.92 -6.65 0.97
N GLN A 38 -14.30 -5.65 1.60
CA GLN A 38 -13.19 -4.88 1.04
C GLN A 38 -11.85 -5.64 1.17
N ILE A 39 -11.81 -6.68 2.00
CA ILE A 39 -10.67 -7.58 2.16
C ILE A 39 -10.85 -8.76 1.20
N ALA A 40 -9.77 -9.20 0.57
CA ALA A 40 -9.77 -10.31 -0.38
C ALA A 40 -10.59 -11.51 0.16
N ASN A 41 -11.53 -11.99 -0.64
CA ASN A 41 -12.45 -13.09 -0.32
C ASN A 41 -13.37 -12.85 0.90
N GLY A 42 -13.65 -11.60 1.28
CA GLY A 42 -14.46 -11.33 2.46
C GLY A 42 -13.72 -11.66 3.76
N GLY A 43 -12.40 -11.40 3.78
CA GLY A 43 -11.42 -11.92 4.73
C GLY A 43 -11.56 -11.41 6.18
N TRP A 44 -10.65 -11.88 7.02
CA TRP A 44 -10.56 -11.52 8.44
C TRP A 44 -9.52 -10.43 8.63
N ASP A 45 -9.75 -9.54 9.59
CA ASP A 45 -8.77 -8.54 10.01
C ASP A 45 -8.52 -8.58 11.51
N SER A 46 -7.26 -8.50 11.89
CA SER A 46 -6.78 -8.46 13.27
C SER A 46 -6.53 -7.05 13.78
N LEU A 47 -6.85 -6.01 13.01
CA LEU A 47 -6.64 -4.63 13.40
C LEU A 47 -7.78 -4.12 14.28
N TRP A 48 -7.42 -3.50 15.40
CA TRP A 48 -8.35 -2.89 16.34
C TRP A 48 -7.88 -1.49 16.71
N TYR A 49 -8.84 -0.59 16.92
CA TYR A 49 -8.59 0.78 17.32
C TYR A 49 -9.17 1.08 18.68
N LYS A 50 -8.40 1.79 19.49
CA LYS A 50 -8.90 2.40 20.72
C LYS A 50 -9.57 3.72 20.41
N THR A 51 -10.79 3.92 20.89
CA THR A 51 -11.54 5.17 20.75
C THR A 51 -11.34 6.08 21.97
N THR A 52 -11.69 7.37 21.85
CA THR A 52 -11.50 8.36 22.93
C THR A 52 -12.33 8.10 24.19
N ASP A 53 -13.41 7.33 24.07
CA ASP A 53 -14.23 6.83 25.19
C ASP A 53 -13.57 5.63 25.92
N GLY A 54 -12.42 5.16 25.45
CA GLY A 54 -11.59 4.16 26.10
C GLY A 54 -11.83 2.72 25.63
N HIS A 55 -12.79 2.51 24.72
CA HIS A 55 -13.16 1.19 24.20
C HIS A 55 -12.36 0.82 22.94
N TYR A 56 -12.52 -0.43 22.46
CA TYR A 56 -11.91 -0.91 21.22
C TYR A 56 -12.97 -1.27 20.18
N VAL A 57 -12.67 -0.97 18.93
CA VAL A 57 -13.48 -1.35 17.76
C VAL A 57 -12.59 -2.02 16.72
N ALA A 58 -13.10 -3.06 16.05
CA ALA A 58 -12.36 -3.74 14.97
C ALA A 58 -12.40 -2.88 13.70
N ASP A 59 -11.31 -2.83 12.94
CA ASP A 59 -11.23 -2.08 11.67
C ASP A 59 -12.32 -2.52 10.69
N VAL A 60 -12.58 -3.84 10.61
CA VAL A 60 -13.65 -4.42 9.78
C VAL A 60 -15.05 -3.91 10.06
N ASP A 61 -15.29 -3.18 11.16
CA ASP A 61 -16.61 -2.62 11.50
C ASP A 61 -16.67 -1.09 11.37
N ILE A 62 -15.60 -0.44 10.91
CA ILE A 62 -15.53 1.02 10.74
C ILE A 62 -14.93 1.40 9.38
N ASP A 63 -15.41 2.48 8.78
CA ASP A 63 -14.85 3.00 7.53
C ASP A 63 -13.66 3.92 7.82
N THR A 64 -12.46 3.35 7.81
CA THR A 64 -11.19 4.08 7.93
C THR A 64 -10.69 4.59 6.57
N ARG A 65 -11.37 4.22 5.46
CA ARG A 65 -10.95 4.44 4.07
C ARG A 65 -9.56 3.90 3.73
N THR A 66 -9.06 3.01 4.56
CA THR A 66 -7.81 2.29 4.38
C THR A 66 -7.97 0.89 4.95
N LEU A 67 -7.13 -0.03 4.52
CA LEU A 67 -7.00 -1.36 5.14
C LEU A 67 -5.70 -1.45 5.96
N ASP A 68 -5.06 -0.30 6.19
CA ASP A 68 -3.86 -0.12 7.00
C ASP A 68 -4.19 0.47 8.38
N ALA A 69 -3.27 0.25 9.32
CA ALA A 69 -3.32 0.85 10.64
C ALA A 69 -3.21 2.38 10.60
N LEU A 70 -4.19 3.06 11.21
CA LEU A 70 -4.18 4.50 11.44
C LEU A 70 -3.65 4.88 12.83
N GLY A 71 -2.79 5.89 12.87
CA GLY A 71 -2.27 6.44 14.12
C GLY A 71 -1.17 5.60 14.77
N PRO A 72 -0.76 5.92 16.00
CA PRO A 72 0.27 5.19 16.71
C PRO A 72 -0.25 3.88 17.32
N GLU A 73 0.64 2.92 17.60
CA GLU A 73 0.28 1.74 18.39
C GLU A 73 -0.09 2.13 19.84
N CYS A 74 -1.06 1.41 20.42
CA CYS A 74 -1.48 1.65 21.80
C CYS A 74 -0.34 1.33 22.77
N ALA A 75 0.13 2.34 23.50
CA ALA A 75 1.25 2.24 24.43
C ALA A 75 0.99 1.19 25.53
N GLY A 76 1.54 0.00 25.29
CA GLY A 76 1.44 -1.18 26.12
C GLY A 76 2.44 -2.22 25.63
N GLY A 77 3.74 -1.91 25.77
CA GLY A 77 4.82 -2.89 25.71
C GLY A 77 6.04 -2.52 24.87
N GLY A 78 6.86 -1.56 25.31
CA GLY A 78 8.30 -1.52 25.01
C GLY A 78 8.79 -0.28 24.26
N VAL A 79 9.64 0.51 24.94
CA VAL A 79 10.28 1.71 24.39
C VAL A 79 11.48 1.33 23.52
N ALA A 80 11.41 1.72 22.25
CA ALA A 80 12.45 2.06 21.27
C ALA A 80 13.84 1.39 21.34
N THR A 81 14.17 0.62 20.30
CA THR A 81 15.28 0.91 19.37
C THR A 81 15.02 0.18 18.03
N ALA A 82 14.99 0.93 16.92
CA ALA A 82 15.01 0.47 15.52
C ALA A 82 13.99 -0.62 15.12
N ALA A 83 12.77 -0.21 14.74
CA ALA A 83 11.85 -1.05 13.95
C ALA A 83 11.02 -0.20 12.98
N ALA A 84 11.66 0.72 12.26
CA ALA A 84 11.07 1.31 11.05
C ALA A 84 11.35 0.44 9.80
N SER A 85 12.14 -0.63 9.93
CA SER A 85 12.53 -1.54 8.85
C SER A 85 11.46 -2.60 8.59
N ASN A 86 10.95 -3.29 9.61
CA ASN A 86 10.08 -4.45 9.37
C ASN A 86 8.65 -4.09 8.91
N ALA A 87 8.01 -3.02 9.42
CA ALA A 87 6.65 -2.66 8.97
C ALA A 87 6.60 -2.05 7.55
N GLY A 88 7.73 -1.52 7.07
CA GLY A 88 7.90 -1.11 5.67
C GLY A 88 8.25 -2.29 4.77
N GLU A 89 9.16 -3.17 5.23
CA GLU A 89 9.53 -4.42 4.55
C GLU A 89 8.36 -5.38 4.41
N ASP A 90 7.49 -5.52 5.42
CA ASP A 90 6.31 -6.40 5.37
C ASP A 90 5.26 -5.89 4.37
N ARG A 91 5.08 -4.56 4.28
CA ARG A 91 4.18 -3.94 3.28
C ARG A 91 4.75 -4.06 1.88
N ALA A 92 6.05 -3.80 1.70
CA ALA A 92 6.75 -3.99 0.44
C ALA A 92 6.71 -5.45 -0.04
N ALA A 93 7.02 -6.39 0.85
CA ALA A 93 6.99 -7.82 0.56
C ALA A 93 5.59 -8.29 0.17
N ARG A 94 4.54 -7.81 0.86
CA ARG A 94 3.14 -8.09 0.50
C ARG A 94 2.77 -7.51 -0.87
N ALA A 95 3.11 -6.24 -1.12
CA ALA A 95 2.82 -5.58 -2.38
C ALA A 95 3.48 -6.31 -3.55
N LEU A 96 4.73 -6.72 -3.39
CA LEU A 96 5.46 -7.50 -4.40
C LEU A 96 4.91 -8.92 -4.53
N ALA A 97 4.52 -9.58 -3.45
CA ALA A 97 3.88 -10.90 -3.52
C ALA A 97 2.56 -10.83 -4.31
N TRP A 98 1.73 -9.81 -4.07
CA TRP A 98 0.50 -9.56 -4.83
C TRP A 98 0.80 -9.28 -6.30
N ALA A 99 1.80 -8.42 -6.58
CA ALA A 99 2.19 -8.08 -7.94
C ALA A 99 2.68 -9.31 -8.73
N ARG A 100 3.46 -10.19 -8.09
CA ARG A 100 3.90 -11.47 -8.67
C ARG A 100 2.74 -12.44 -8.89
N ASP A 101 1.75 -12.46 -7.99
CA ASP A 101 0.54 -13.27 -8.16
C ASP A 101 -0.31 -12.82 -9.36
N GLN A 102 -0.48 -11.50 -9.55
CA GLN A 102 -1.14 -10.97 -10.75
C GLN A 102 -0.38 -11.33 -12.03
N MET A 103 0.95 -11.22 -12.01
CA MET A 103 1.81 -11.65 -13.12
C MET A 103 1.65 -13.16 -13.42
N ALA A 104 1.47 -14.00 -12.41
CA ALA A 104 1.32 -15.44 -12.58
C ALA A 104 -0.10 -15.84 -13.04
N SER A 105 -1.12 -15.14 -12.53
CA SER A 105 -2.53 -15.49 -12.71
C SER A 105 -3.14 -14.88 -13.96
N ASP A 106 -2.81 -13.63 -14.30
CA ASP A 106 -3.27 -12.93 -15.50
C ASP A 106 -2.19 -11.97 -16.05
N PRO A 107 -1.09 -12.50 -16.63
CA PRO A 107 0.00 -11.68 -17.15
C PRO A 107 -0.40 -10.72 -18.29
N ASN A 108 -1.56 -10.93 -18.91
CA ASN A 108 -2.04 -10.11 -20.03
C ASN A 108 -3.12 -9.11 -19.60
N ASN A 109 -3.38 -8.97 -18.30
CA ASN A 109 -4.29 -7.96 -17.79
C ASN A 109 -3.83 -6.55 -18.19
N THR A 110 -4.76 -5.73 -18.68
CA THR A 110 -4.51 -4.35 -19.12
C THR A 110 -4.70 -3.32 -18.01
N VAL A 111 -4.62 -3.75 -16.74
CA VAL A 111 -4.68 -2.86 -15.57
C VAL A 111 -3.63 -1.75 -15.67
N GLN A 112 -4.07 -0.51 -15.47
CA GLN A 112 -3.22 0.66 -15.58
C GLN A 112 -2.09 0.62 -14.54
N CYS A 113 -0.91 1.15 -14.89
CA CYS A 113 0.27 1.12 -14.02
C CYS A 113 0.02 1.77 -12.65
N GLU A 114 -0.67 2.91 -12.59
CA GLU A 114 -1.05 3.55 -11.33
C GLU A 114 -2.00 2.66 -10.50
N THR A 115 -3.06 2.17 -11.14
CA THR A 115 -4.02 1.27 -10.49
C THR A 115 -3.35 -0.01 -9.97
N PHE A 116 -2.36 -0.54 -10.69
CA PHE A 116 -1.62 -1.73 -10.29
C PHE A 116 -0.81 -1.49 -9.01
N VAL A 117 -0.03 -0.40 -8.95
CA VAL A 117 0.77 -0.11 -7.76
C VAL A 117 -0.09 0.29 -6.57
N GLU A 118 -1.21 0.98 -6.81
CA GLU A 118 -2.19 1.26 -5.76
C GLU A 118 -2.81 -0.03 -5.22
N GLN A 119 -3.25 -0.94 -6.08
CA GLN A 119 -3.82 -2.23 -5.66
C GLN A 119 -2.80 -3.11 -4.92
N ALA A 120 -1.53 -3.08 -5.32
CA ALA A 120 -0.46 -3.76 -4.62
C ALA A 120 -0.33 -3.29 -3.16
N TYR A 121 -0.51 -1.98 -2.94
CA TYR A 121 -0.57 -1.35 -1.63
C TYR A 121 -1.98 -1.26 -1.04
N ASN A 122 -2.94 -2.00 -1.60
CA ASN A 122 -4.31 -2.09 -1.10
C ASN A 122 -5.04 -0.72 -1.04
N HIS A 123 -4.68 0.17 -1.95
CA HIS A 123 -5.32 1.45 -2.22
C HIS A 123 -6.11 1.40 -3.53
N ALA A 124 -7.00 2.37 -3.73
CA ALA A 124 -7.70 2.54 -5.00
C ALA A 124 -8.03 4.00 -5.27
N PHE A 125 -7.79 4.42 -6.52
CA PHE A 125 -8.16 5.72 -7.09
C PHE A 125 -7.59 6.93 -6.35
N ARG A 126 -6.34 6.85 -5.86
CA ARG A 126 -5.69 8.01 -5.22
C ARG A 126 -5.19 9.00 -6.26
N TYR A 127 -4.66 8.51 -7.38
CA TYR A 127 -4.14 9.35 -8.46
C TYR A 127 -4.74 8.96 -9.82
N PRO A 128 -5.08 9.96 -10.67
CA PRO A 128 -5.58 9.69 -12.01
C PRO A 128 -4.47 9.24 -13.00
N SER A 129 -3.20 9.50 -12.69
CA SER A 129 -2.05 9.05 -13.48
C SER A 129 -0.79 8.94 -12.63
N ALA A 130 0.21 8.20 -13.14
CA ALA A 130 1.53 8.10 -12.52
C ALA A 130 2.25 9.45 -12.42
N MET A 131 2.03 10.34 -13.39
CA MET A 131 2.56 11.70 -13.37
C MET A 131 1.89 12.56 -12.28
N ASP A 132 0.59 12.36 -12.01
CA ASP A 132 -0.09 13.05 -10.92
C ASP A 132 0.40 12.59 -9.56
N ALA A 133 0.62 11.28 -9.39
CA ALA A 133 1.26 10.72 -8.22
C ALA A 133 2.67 11.32 -8.03
N PHE A 134 3.51 11.24 -9.07
CA PHE A 134 4.86 11.83 -9.06
C PHE A 134 4.85 13.30 -8.65
N ASN A 135 3.99 14.12 -9.27
CA ASN A 135 3.89 15.55 -8.98
C ASN A 135 3.49 15.79 -7.52
N ASP A 136 2.61 14.97 -6.95
CA ASP A 136 2.21 15.08 -5.56
C ASP A 136 3.34 14.73 -4.59
N PHE A 137 4.02 13.59 -4.80
CA PHE A 137 5.21 13.21 -4.02
C PHE A 137 6.33 14.25 -4.16
N ASN A 138 6.52 14.81 -5.35
CA ASN A 138 7.52 15.84 -5.61
C ASN A 138 7.21 17.13 -4.85
N ARG A 139 5.96 17.61 -4.87
CA ARG A 139 5.53 18.79 -4.10
C ARG A 139 5.72 18.59 -2.59
N LYS A 140 5.60 17.35 -2.11
CA LYS A 140 5.83 16.98 -0.71
C LYS A 140 7.31 16.76 -0.36
N GLY A 141 8.23 16.85 -1.34
CA GLY A 141 9.65 16.60 -1.14
C GLY A 141 9.99 15.14 -0.84
N GLN A 142 9.14 14.21 -1.29
CA GLN A 142 9.28 12.76 -1.03
C GLN A 142 9.96 12.01 -2.19
N ILE A 143 10.26 12.71 -3.30
CA ILE A 143 10.94 12.11 -4.45
C ILE A 143 12.44 12.08 -4.23
N HIS A 144 13.01 10.89 -4.37
CA HIS A 144 14.43 10.63 -4.47
C HIS A 144 14.84 10.59 -5.95
N ALA A 145 15.73 11.51 -6.35
CA ALA A 145 16.14 11.68 -7.75
C ALA A 145 17.31 10.78 -8.19
N SER A 146 17.94 10.05 -7.26
CA SER A 146 19.01 9.10 -7.60
C SER A 146 18.40 7.74 -7.97
N PRO A 147 18.85 7.11 -9.06
CA PRO A 147 18.44 5.77 -9.43
C PRO A 147 19.15 4.67 -8.62
N ASP A 148 20.03 5.04 -7.68
CA ASP A 148 20.84 4.12 -6.90
C ASP A 148 20.14 3.73 -5.59
N ASN A 149 20.34 2.47 -5.17
CA ASN A 149 19.85 1.92 -3.89
C ASN A 149 18.35 2.12 -3.65
N ILE A 150 17.55 2.00 -4.73
CA ILE A 150 16.08 2.03 -4.62
C ILE A 150 15.64 0.83 -3.77
N PRO A 151 14.91 1.04 -2.66
CA PRO A 151 14.53 -0.04 -1.77
C PRO A 151 13.38 -0.87 -2.35
N GLU A 152 13.26 -2.10 -1.85
CA GLU A 152 12.13 -2.97 -2.14
C GLU A 152 10.80 -2.27 -1.79
N GLY A 153 9.81 -2.37 -2.69
CA GLY A 153 8.50 -1.72 -2.56
C GLY A 153 8.48 -0.23 -2.90
N ALA A 154 9.59 0.39 -3.29
CA ALA A 154 9.54 1.77 -3.75
C ALA A 154 8.70 1.91 -5.02
N LEU A 155 7.95 3.03 -5.10
CA LEU A 155 7.29 3.47 -6.32
C LEU A 155 8.32 4.17 -7.20
N VAL A 156 8.53 3.65 -8.40
CA VAL A 156 9.54 4.14 -9.35
C VAL A 156 8.83 4.80 -10.51
N PHE A 157 9.02 6.11 -10.63
CA PHE A 157 8.38 6.94 -11.64
C PHE A 157 9.30 7.14 -12.83
N THR A 158 8.76 6.88 -14.01
CA THR A 158 9.42 7.06 -15.30
C THR A 158 8.50 7.80 -16.26
N SER A 159 9.07 8.39 -17.30
CA SER A 159 8.30 8.96 -18.40
C SER A 159 8.93 8.55 -19.73
N ASN A 160 8.06 8.15 -20.65
CA ASN A 160 8.42 7.95 -22.05
C ASN A 160 7.44 8.78 -22.89
N PRO A 161 7.82 10.01 -23.29
CA PRO A 161 6.93 10.94 -23.98
C PRO A 161 6.32 10.39 -25.27
N GLY A 162 6.96 9.38 -25.88
CA GLY A 162 6.47 8.73 -27.08
C GLY A 162 5.33 7.72 -26.84
N PHE A 163 5.03 7.38 -25.59
CA PHE A 163 4.07 6.33 -25.25
C PHE A 163 3.17 6.64 -24.06
N ASP A 164 3.67 7.36 -23.06
CA ASP A 164 2.88 7.71 -21.89
C ASP A 164 1.88 8.86 -22.17
N HIS A 165 2.02 9.56 -23.30
CA HIS A 165 1.22 10.74 -23.67
C HIS A 165 1.11 11.79 -22.54
N GLY A 166 2.11 11.85 -21.64
CA GLY A 166 2.12 12.73 -20.47
C GLY A 166 1.50 12.15 -19.19
N ALA A 167 0.96 10.92 -19.20
CA ALA A 167 0.43 10.24 -18.01
C ALA A 167 1.53 9.66 -17.10
N GLY A 168 2.77 9.60 -17.59
CA GLY A 168 3.89 8.96 -16.89
C GLY A 168 3.71 7.45 -16.74
N HIS A 169 4.65 6.82 -16.07
CA HIS A 169 4.63 5.40 -15.76
C HIS A 169 5.19 5.13 -14.36
N VAL A 170 4.58 4.22 -13.62
CA VAL A 170 5.00 3.84 -12.27
C VAL A 170 5.20 2.33 -12.16
N MET A 171 6.21 1.92 -11.41
CA MET A 171 6.60 0.53 -11.21
C MET A 171 6.93 0.26 -9.74
N LEU A 172 6.87 -1.01 -9.34
CA LEU A 172 7.29 -1.46 -8.01
C LEU A 172 8.74 -1.95 -8.06
N SER A 173 9.61 -1.42 -7.21
CA SER A 173 10.98 -1.90 -7.10
C SER A 173 11.08 -3.19 -6.29
N GLU A 174 11.88 -4.15 -6.77
CA GLU A 174 12.26 -5.35 -6.02
C GLU A 174 13.56 -5.15 -5.22
N GLY A 175 14.10 -3.93 -5.13
CA GLY A 175 15.28 -3.61 -4.32
C GLY A 175 16.64 -3.99 -4.92
N ASN A 176 16.65 -4.74 -6.02
CA ASN A 176 17.87 -5.27 -6.68
C ASN A 176 18.09 -4.69 -8.11
N GLY A 177 17.43 -3.57 -8.41
CA GLY A 177 17.42 -2.95 -9.74
C GLY A 177 16.47 -3.64 -10.73
N GLN A 178 15.63 -4.56 -10.27
CA GLN A 178 14.48 -5.09 -11.01
C GLN A 178 13.19 -4.43 -10.55
N TYR A 179 12.20 -4.41 -11.44
CA TYR A 179 10.93 -3.78 -11.20
C TYR A 179 9.78 -4.62 -11.76
N LEU A 180 8.67 -4.68 -11.02
CA LEU A 180 7.39 -5.20 -11.52
C LEU A 180 6.58 -4.05 -12.10
N THR A 181 6.07 -4.25 -13.30
CA THR A 181 5.32 -3.26 -14.07
C THR A 181 4.02 -3.85 -14.60
N ALA A 182 3.00 -3.01 -14.76
CA ALA A 182 1.74 -3.34 -15.44
C ALA A 182 1.49 -2.42 -16.63
N ASN A 183 0.52 -2.79 -17.48
CA ASN A 183 0.22 -2.17 -18.78
C ASN A 183 1.45 -1.84 -19.63
N TYR A 184 2.43 -2.75 -19.66
CA TYR A 184 3.60 -2.55 -20.49
C TYR A 184 3.24 -2.65 -21.98
N PHE A 185 3.94 -1.87 -22.80
CA PHE A 185 3.82 -1.71 -24.25
C PHE A 185 3.57 -2.99 -25.06
N THR A 186 4.11 -4.13 -24.59
CA THR A 186 3.99 -5.43 -25.27
C THR A 186 3.51 -6.49 -24.29
N PRO A 187 2.62 -7.41 -24.73
CA PRO A 187 2.29 -8.59 -23.95
C PRO A 187 3.55 -9.40 -23.60
N PRO A 188 3.65 -9.97 -22.38
CA PRO A 188 2.71 -9.81 -21.26
C PRO A 188 2.75 -8.38 -20.67
N HIS A 189 1.55 -7.85 -20.39
CA HIS A 189 1.34 -6.48 -19.91
C HIS A 189 1.74 -6.30 -18.45
N ILE A 190 1.64 -7.36 -17.64
CA ILE A 190 2.23 -7.44 -16.30
C ILE A 190 3.48 -8.30 -16.38
N ARG A 191 4.63 -7.73 -15.99
CA ARG A 191 5.91 -8.44 -16.05
C ARG A 191 6.97 -7.84 -15.15
N GLU A 192 8.03 -8.63 -14.93
CA GLU A 192 9.29 -8.15 -14.39
C GLU A 192 10.14 -7.54 -15.52
N ILE A 193 10.74 -6.39 -15.24
CA ILE A 193 11.70 -5.75 -16.13
C ILE A 193 12.96 -5.37 -15.38
N ARG A 194 14.08 -5.41 -16.11
CA ARG A 194 15.36 -4.88 -15.68
C ARG A 194 15.80 -3.80 -16.68
N PRO A 195 15.30 -2.57 -16.54
CA PRO A 195 15.61 -1.49 -17.47
C PRO A 195 17.12 -1.24 -17.46
N SER A 196 17.69 -1.07 -18.65
CA SER A 196 19.07 -0.67 -18.78
C SER A 196 19.22 0.76 -18.24
N PRO A 197 20.25 1.08 -17.45
CA PRO A 197 20.55 2.46 -17.05
C PRO A 197 20.79 3.40 -18.24
N HIS A 198 20.96 2.84 -19.45
CA HIS A 198 21.17 3.55 -20.70
C HIS A 198 19.95 3.52 -21.63
N ASP A 199 18.77 3.12 -21.13
CA ASP A 199 17.54 3.15 -21.90
C ASP A 199 17.05 4.60 -22.06
N GLY A 200 17.42 5.24 -23.18
CA GLY A 200 17.05 6.61 -23.49
C GLY A 200 15.56 6.82 -23.79
N GLN A 201 14.75 5.76 -23.79
CA GLN A 201 13.30 5.86 -24.02
C GLN A 201 12.51 5.97 -22.70
N ASN A 202 13.01 5.39 -21.61
CA ASN A 202 12.37 5.46 -20.30
C ASN A 202 13.14 6.42 -19.39
N ILE A 203 12.73 7.68 -19.40
CA ILE A 203 13.34 8.74 -18.59
C ILE A 203 12.99 8.48 -17.13
N PHE A 204 14.00 8.23 -16.31
CA PHE A 204 13.84 8.13 -14.86
C PHE A 204 13.49 9.50 -14.28
N LEU A 205 12.34 9.60 -13.61
CA LEU A 205 11.89 10.84 -12.96
C LEU A 205 12.29 10.87 -11.48
N GLY A 206 12.28 9.71 -10.83
CA GLY A 206 12.57 9.57 -9.40
C GLY A 206 11.85 8.37 -8.79
N TRP A 207 12.12 8.11 -7.52
CA TRP A 207 11.39 7.12 -6.73
C TRP A 207 10.88 7.71 -5.42
N ALA A 208 9.83 7.13 -4.85
CA ALA A 208 9.34 7.47 -3.51
C ALA A 208 9.02 6.18 -2.74
N TYR A 209 9.04 6.27 -1.41
CA TYR A 209 8.44 5.23 -0.58
C TYR A 209 6.95 5.16 -0.87
N ALA A 210 6.43 3.94 -0.99
CA ALA A 210 5.00 3.72 -1.06
C ALA A 210 4.32 4.24 0.23
N PRO A 211 3.10 4.81 0.11
CA PRO A 211 2.37 5.38 1.24
C PRO A 211 1.97 4.35 2.30
#